data_AF-A0A958N7Q2-F1
#
_entry.id   AF-A0A958N7Q2-F1
#
_cell.length_a   1.000
_cell.length_b   1.000
_cell.length_c   1.000
_cell.angle_alpha   90.00
_cell.angle_beta   90.00
_cell.angle_gamma   90.00
#
_symmetry.space_group_name_H-M   'P 1'
#
loop_
_entity.id
_entity.type
_entity.pdbx_description
1 polymer ?
#
loop_
_entity_poly.entity_id
_entity_poly.type
_entity_poly.pdbx_seq_one_letter_code
_entity_poly.pdbx_strand_id
1 'polypeptide(L)'
;MSLGCSKVRIQNLILISVLPFLSGCLVPYLVKSGYHQAQILASRVPIEKALQDPNLTAEEKQKLELVAEAKEFAKSELKLNVSGQYSSYVKLDRPYVTYVVSAAPPFELEHHYFSYPLVGKLPYKGFFNPDEA
;
A
#
# COMPACT_ATOMS: atom_id res chain seq x y z
N MET A 1 -38.70 -36.76 -1.08
CA MET A 1 -38.41 -35.64 -0.16
C MET A 1 -36.91 -35.33 -0.19
N SER A 2 -36.38 -34.60 -1.19
CA SER A 2 -34.94 -34.23 -1.26
C SER A 2 -34.59 -33.09 -2.24
N LEU A 3 -35.50 -32.13 -2.50
CA LEU A 3 -35.22 -31.04 -3.47
C LEU A 3 -35.02 -29.65 -2.83
N GLY A 4 -35.08 -29.55 -1.49
CA GLY A 4 -35.01 -28.26 -0.78
C GLY A 4 -33.61 -27.76 -0.39
N CYS A 5 -32.61 -28.65 -0.29
CA CYS A 5 -31.29 -28.28 0.26
C CYS A 5 -30.35 -27.59 -0.76
N SER A 6 -30.55 -27.84 -2.06
CA SER A 6 -29.71 -27.25 -3.13
C SER A 6 -30.08 -25.80 -3.46
N LYS A 7 -31.38 -25.47 -3.50
CA LYS A 7 -31.88 -24.12 -3.85
C LYS A 7 -31.45 -23.04 -2.85
N VAL A 8 -31.48 -23.34 -1.55
CA VAL A 8 -31.08 -22.40 -0.49
C VAL A 8 -29.58 -22.10 -0.56
N ARG A 9 -28.76 -23.10 -0.90
CA ARG A 9 -27.30 -22.96 -1.04
C ARG A 9 -26.93 -22.11 -2.25
N ILE A 10 -27.62 -22.29 -3.37
CA ILE A 10 -27.44 -21.50 -4.60
C ILE A 10 -27.92 -20.07 -4.41
N GLN A 11 -29.06 -19.85 -3.76
CA GLN A 11 -29.62 -18.52 -3.53
C GLN A 11 -28.74 -17.69 -2.57
N ASN A 12 -28.16 -18.30 -1.53
CA ASN A 12 -27.19 -17.64 -0.65
C ASN A 12 -25.85 -17.35 -1.36
N LEU A 13 -25.39 -18.25 -2.24
CA LEU A 13 -24.19 -18.01 -3.07
C LEU A 13 -24.39 -16.84 -4.05
N ILE A 14 -25.57 -16.73 -4.66
CA ILE A 14 -25.92 -15.61 -5.54
C ILE A 14 -25.99 -14.31 -4.75
N LEU A 15 -26.62 -14.30 -3.57
CA LEU A 15 -26.74 -13.11 -2.74
C LEU A 15 -25.37 -12.58 -2.26
N ILE A 16 -24.44 -13.48 -1.91
CA ILE A 16 -23.06 -13.14 -1.54
C ILE A 16 -22.29 -12.59 -2.76
N SER A 17 -22.55 -13.11 -3.97
CA SER A 17 -21.89 -12.64 -5.20
C SER A 17 -22.39 -11.27 -5.70
N VAL A 18 -23.65 -10.90 -5.39
CA VAL A 18 -24.28 -9.64 -5.83
C VAL A 18 -24.00 -8.49 -4.85
N LEU A 19 -23.80 -8.78 -3.56
CA LEU A 19 -23.50 -7.79 -2.53
C LEU A 19 -22.29 -6.87 -2.83
N PRO A 20 -21.15 -7.36 -3.38
CA PRO A 20 -20.03 -6.47 -3.73
C PRO A 20 -20.35 -5.50 -4.88
N PHE A 21 -21.32 -5.83 -5.76
CA PHE A 21 -21.74 -4.93 -6.85
C PHE A 21 -22.57 -3.74 -6.35
N LEU A 22 -23.16 -3.82 -5.15
CA LEU A 22 -23.88 -2.72 -4.52
C LEU A 22 -22.97 -1.76 -3.73
N SER A 23 -21.67 -2.07 -3.62
CA SER A 23 -20.73 -1.39 -2.72
C SER A 23 -20.04 -0.14 -3.34
N GLY A 24 -20.51 0.34 -4.49
CA GLY A 24 -19.98 1.52 -5.17
C GLY A 24 -18.49 1.43 -5.55
N CYS A 25 -17.89 2.58 -5.89
CA CYS A 25 -16.46 2.67 -6.29
C CYS A 25 -15.46 2.35 -5.15
N LEU A 26 -15.92 2.14 -3.92
CA LEU A 26 -15.05 1.94 -2.76
C LEU A 26 -14.41 0.55 -2.73
N VAL A 27 -15.18 -0.52 -2.99
CA VAL A 27 -14.65 -1.90 -2.95
C VAL A 27 -13.58 -2.12 -4.03
N PRO A 28 -13.79 -1.76 -5.31
CA PRO A 28 -12.76 -1.86 -6.33
C PRO A 28 -11.48 -1.10 -5.95
N TYR A 29 -11.62 0.11 -5.39
CA TYR A 29 -10.49 0.90 -4.90
C TYR A 29 -9.71 0.17 -3.80
N LEU A 30 -10.39 -0.40 -2.79
CA LEU A 30 -9.73 -1.10 -1.68
C LEU A 30 -9.01 -2.36 -2.16
N VAL A 31 -9.65 -3.15 -3.04
CA VAL A 31 -9.03 -4.35 -3.62
C VAL A 31 -7.78 -4.00 -4.41
N LYS A 32 -7.85 -2.97 -5.25
CA LYS A 32 -6.71 -2.52 -6.06
C LYS A 32 -5.57 -1.97 -5.20
N SER A 33 -5.88 -1.15 -4.20
CA SER A 33 -4.88 -0.64 -3.25
C SER A 33 -4.22 -1.76 -2.45
N GLY A 34 -5.00 -2.75 -2.01
CA GLY A 34 -4.46 -3.95 -1.35
C GLY A 34 -3.56 -4.77 -2.25
N TYR A 35 -3.94 -4.98 -3.51
CA TYR A 35 -3.15 -5.70 -4.50
C TYR A 35 -1.79 -5.03 -4.75
N HIS A 36 -1.76 -3.73 -5.03
CA HIS A 36 -0.50 -3.03 -5.28
C HIS A 36 0.40 -2.96 -4.03
N GLN A 37 -0.18 -2.79 -2.85
CA GLN A 37 0.59 -2.85 -1.61
C GLN A 37 1.22 -4.24 -1.40
N ALA A 38 0.45 -5.31 -1.62
CA ALA A 38 0.94 -6.67 -1.52
C ALA A 38 2.06 -6.94 -2.55
N GLN A 39 1.91 -6.43 -3.78
CA GLN A 39 2.93 -6.51 -4.83
C GLN A 39 4.25 -5.87 -4.38
N ILE A 40 4.21 -4.65 -3.83
CA ILE A 40 5.41 -3.97 -3.30
C ILE A 40 6.08 -4.80 -2.19
N LEU A 41 5.28 -5.31 -1.26
CA LEU A 41 5.80 -6.12 -0.14
C LEU A 41 6.42 -7.44 -0.61
N ALA A 42 5.88 -8.03 -1.68
CA ALA A 42 6.41 -9.26 -2.27
C ALA A 42 7.70 -9.02 -3.08
N SER A 43 7.85 -7.84 -3.70
CA SER A 43 9.00 -7.47 -4.55
C SER A 43 10.21 -6.93 -3.77
N ARG A 44 10.12 -6.76 -2.46
CA ARG A 44 11.21 -6.22 -1.64
C ARG A 44 12.40 -7.19 -1.56
N VAL A 45 13.61 -6.63 -1.55
CA VAL A 45 14.88 -7.37 -1.41
C VAL A 45 15.69 -6.76 -0.25
N PRO A 46 16.49 -7.56 0.49
CA PRO A 46 17.42 -7.01 1.48
C PRO A 46 18.38 -5.99 0.85
N ILE A 47 18.68 -4.90 1.56
CA ILE A 47 19.55 -3.84 1.03
C ILE A 47 20.95 -4.39 0.70
N GLU A 48 21.47 -5.28 1.54
CA GLU A 48 22.78 -5.91 1.36
C GLU A 48 22.84 -6.74 0.06
N LYS A 49 21.71 -7.36 -0.31
CA LYS A 49 21.55 -8.07 -1.58
C LYS A 49 21.37 -7.09 -2.75
N ALA A 50 20.62 -6.00 -2.54
CA ALA A 50 20.41 -4.98 -3.57
C ALA A 50 21.73 -4.33 -3.98
N LEU A 51 22.63 -4.01 -3.04
CA LEU A 51 23.94 -3.41 -3.30
C LEU A 51 24.87 -4.28 -4.18
N GLN A 52 24.55 -5.56 -4.35
CA GLN A 52 25.28 -6.49 -5.23
C GLN A 52 24.70 -6.54 -6.66
N ASP A 53 23.57 -5.88 -6.92
CA ASP A 53 22.92 -5.85 -8.23
C ASP A 53 23.67 -4.92 -9.20
N PRO A 54 24.21 -5.43 -10.32
CA PRO A 54 24.90 -4.61 -11.31
C PRO A 54 23.98 -3.60 -12.04
N ASN A 55 22.66 -3.75 -11.93
CA ASN A 55 21.67 -2.86 -12.56
C ASN A 55 21.31 -1.64 -11.71
N LEU A 56 21.88 -1.50 -10.51
CA LEU A 56 21.74 -0.27 -9.73
C LEU A 56 22.53 0.86 -10.38
N THR A 57 21.87 2.00 -10.53
CA THR A 57 22.54 3.26 -10.88
C THR A 57 23.46 3.70 -9.73
N ALA A 58 24.47 4.51 -10.05
CA ALA A 58 25.37 5.05 -9.04
C ALA A 58 24.62 5.83 -7.94
N GLU A 59 23.57 6.57 -8.32
CA GLU A 59 22.73 7.33 -7.39
C GLU A 59 21.92 6.41 -6.46
N GLU A 60 21.29 5.35 -7.00
CA GLU A 60 20.57 4.38 -6.18
C GLU A 60 21.52 3.71 -5.17
N LYS A 61 22.72 3.31 -5.63
CA LYS A 61 23.72 2.69 -4.76
C LYS A 61 24.13 3.61 -3.62
N GLN A 62 24.45 4.87 -3.91
CA GLN A 62 24.79 5.87 -2.89
C GLN A 62 23.67 6.07 -1.86
N LYS A 63 22.41 6.14 -2.30
CA LYS A 63 21.26 6.25 -1.40
C LYS A 63 21.13 5.03 -0.48
N LEU A 64 21.35 3.83 -1.00
CA LEU A 64 21.28 2.59 -0.21
C LEU A 64 22.43 2.47 0.79
N GLU A 65 23.64 2.88 0.40
CA GLU A 65 24.80 2.96 1.31
C GLU A 65 24.54 3.96 2.45
N LEU A 66 23.99 5.15 2.12
CA LEU A 66 23.61 6.15 3.12
C LEU A 66 22.58 5.62 4.13
N VAL A 67 21.61 4.80 3.69
CA VAL A 67 20.65 4.16 4.61
C VAL A 67 21.37 3.22 5.58
N ALA A 68 22.34 2.43 5.09
CA ALA A 68 23.12 1.53 5.95
C ALA A 68 23.94 2.32 6.99
N GLU A 69 24.61 3.39 6.57
CA GLU A 69 25.37 4.29 7.45
C GLU A 69 24.47 4.97 8.49
N ALA A 70 23.32 5.51 8.07
CA ALA A 70 22.37 6.17 8.96
C ALA A 70 21.83 5.20 10.02
N LYS A 71 21.59 3.94 9.65
CA LYS A 71 21.19 2.90 10.60
C LYS A 71 22.29 2.58 11.61
N GLU A 72 23.54 2.47 11.17
CA GLU A 72 24.66 2.22 12.08
C GLU A 72 24.84 3.40 13.04
N PHE A 73 24.76 4.64 12.55
CA PHE A 73 24.78 5.84 13.40
C PHE A 73 23.64 5.84 14.43
N ALA A 74 22.40 5.53 14.02
CA ALA A 74 21.27 5.45 14.92
C ALA A 74 21.47 4.38 16.02
N LYS A 75 22.18 3.30 15.71
CA LYS A 75 22.56 2.25 16.67
C LYS A 75 23.69 2.70 17.59
N SER A 76 24.80 3.15 17.01
CA SER A 76 26.07 3.35 17.69
C SER A 76 26.06 4.64 18.51
N GLU A 77 25.54 5.72 17.93
CA GLU A 77 25.58 7.06 18.53
C GLU A 77 24.30 7.37 19.28
N LEU A 78 23.14 7.12 18.66
CA LEU A 78 21.84 7.46 19.25
C LEU A 78 21.29 6.37 20.18
N LYS A 79 21.93 5.19 20.22
CA LYS A 79 21.50 4.02 21.02
C LYS A 79 20.04 3.60 20.75
N LEU A 80 19.54 3.84 19.54
CA LEU A 80 18.20 3.42 19.13
C LEU A 80 18.19 1.93 18.83
N ASN A 81 17.04 1.29 19.08
CA ASN A 81 16.82 -0.09 18.67
C ASN A 81 16.56 -0.15 17.16
N VAL A 82 17.64 -0.25 16.37
CA VAL A 82 17.55 -0.46 14.93
C VAL A 82 17.42 -1.96 14.62
N SER A 83 16.17 -2.44 14.60
CA SER A 83 15.87 -3.80 14.15
C SER A 83 15.82 -3.87 12.61
N GLY A 84 15.06 -4.80 12.03
CA GLY A 84 14.77 -4.93 10.59
C GLY A 84 14.06 -3.72 9.94
N GLN A 85 14.02 -2.56 10.61
CA GLN A 85 13.56 -1.31 10.04
C GLN A 85 14.53 -0.87 8.94
N TYR A 86 13.98 -0.38 7.83
CA TYR A 86 14.76 0.13 6.69
C TYR A 86 15.86 -0.85 6.21
N SER A 87 15.63 -2.17 6.28
CA SER A 87 16.60 -3.20 5.82
C SER A 87 16.25 -3.80 4.45
N SER A 88 15.15 -3.35 3.83
CA SER A 88 14.73 -3.83 2.52
C SER A 88 14.51 -2.68 1.56
N TYR A 89 14.85 -2.92 0.30
CA TYR A 89 14.66 -2.04 -0.84
C TYR A 89 13.67 -2.66 -1.83
N VAL A 90 12.94 -1.81 -2.54
CA VAL A 90 12.13 -2.20 -3.70
C VAL A 90 12.40 -1.20 -4.81
N LYS A 91 12.84 -1.69 -5.97
CA LYS A 91 12.96 -0.85 -7.16
C LYS A 91 11.56 -0.62 -7.72
N LEU A 92 11.21 0.64 -7.95
CA LEU A 92 9.94 1.01 -8.54
C LEU A 92 10.14 1.28 -10.03
N ASP A 93 9.31 0.68 -10.87
CA ASP A 93 9.25 0.98 -12.30
C ASP A 93 8.42 2.24 -12.60
N ARG A 94 8.29 3.13 -11.60
CA ARG A 94 7.48 4.36 -11.63
C ARG A 94 8.08 5.41 -10.70
N PRO A 95 7.85 6.71 -10.93
CA PRO A 95 8.52 7.78 -10.19
C PRO A 95 8.11 7.88 -8.72
N TYR A 96 6.89 7.48 -8.35
CA TYR A 96 6.35 7.63 -6.99
C TYR A 96 5.69 6.35 -6.49
N VAL A 97 5.76 6.10 -5.17
CA VAL A 97 5.13 4.93 -4.54
C VAL A 97 3.60 5.02 -4.70
N THR A 98 3.04 6.18 -4.38
CA THR A 98 1.62 6.54 -4.43
C THR A 98 1.45 8.03 -4.73
N TYR A 99 0.26 8.40 -5.20
CA TYR A 99 -0.24 9.76 -5.38
C TYR A 99 -1.28 10.02 -4.30
N VAL A 100 -1.15 11.11 -3.55
CA VAL A 100 -2.02 11.42 -2.41
C VAL A 100 -2.91 12.59 -2.76
N VAL A 101 -4.22 12.39 -2.61
CA VAL A 101 -5.25 13.42 -2.77
C VAL A 101 -5.71 13.86 -1.39
N SER A 102 -5.58 15.16 -1.14
CA SER A 102 -6.17 15.85 -0.01
C SER A 102 -7.18 16.85 -0.55
N ALA A 103 -8.31 16.99 0.13
CA ALA A 103 -9.36 17.93 -0.28
C ALA A 103 -9.79 18.78 0.90
N ALA A 104 -10.33 19.96 0.61
CA ALA A 104 -10.88 20.91 1.56
C ALA A 104 -12.12 21.60 0.93
N PRO A 105 -13.07 22.11 1.73
CA PRO A 105 -14.14 22.96 1.21
C PRO A 105 -13.58 24.24 0.56
N PRO A 106 -14.29 24.87 -0.41
CA PRO A 106 -13.73 25.95 -1.24
C PRO A 106 -13.21 27.18 -0.48
N PHE A 107 -13.73 27.45 0.72
CA PHE A 107 -13.41 28.65 1.51
C PHE A 107 -12.97 28.31 2.94
N GLU A 108 -12.57 27.07 3.19
CA GLU A 108 -12.17 26.60 4.52
C GLU A 108 -10.83 25.87 4.43
N LEU A 109 -9.96 26.06 5.43
CA LEU A 109 -8.71 25.30 5.56
C LEU A 109 -8.92 24.07 6.45
N GLU A 110 -10.00 23.34 6.18
CA GLU A 110 -10.39 22.14 6.91
C GLU A 110 -10.24 20.90 6.03
N HIS A 111 -9.79 19.79 6.62
CA HIS A 111 -9.63 18.54 5.88
C HIS A 111 -10.96 17.91 5.53
N HIS A 112 -11.13 17.54 4.27
CA HIS A 112 -12.11 16.54 3.88
C HIS A 112 -11.65 15.15 4.36
N TYR A 113 -12.55 14.43 5.02
CA TYR A 113 -12.27 13.10 5.55
C TYR A 113 -12.87 12.00 4.67
N PHE A 114 -12.01 11.17 4.11
CA PHE A 114 -12.38 9.95 3.41
C PHE A 114 -12.67 8.84 4.44
N SER A 115 -13.77 8.10 4.24
CA SER A 115 -14.20 7.03 5.15
C SER A 115 -13.80 5.65 4.63
N TYR A 116 -13.22 4.83 5.51
CA TYR A 116 -12.73 3.48 5.23
C TYR A 116 -13.29 2.50 6.27
N PRO A 117 -13.62 1.26 5.88
CA PRO A 117 -14.34 0.32 6.75
C PRO A 117 -13.56 -0.14 7.98
N LEU A 118 -12.22 -0.20 7.92
CA LEU A 118 -11.37 -0.71 9.01
C LEU A 118 -10.60 0.38 9.76
N VAL A 119 -10.09 1.37 9.04
CA VAL A 119 -9.22 2.43 9.61
C VAL A 119 -9.98 3.69 9.99
N GLY A 120 -11.29 3.75 9.74
CA GLY A 120 -12.11 4.92 10.05
C GLY A 120 -11.93 6.05 9.03
N LYS A 121 -11.74 7.28 9.51
CA LYS A 121 -11.66 8.48 8.67
C LYS A 121 -10.23 9.00 8.57
N LEU A 122 -9.76 9.24 7.34
CA LEU A 122 -8.43 9.82 7.09
C LEU A 122 -8.55 11.10 6.25
N PRO A 123 -7.69 12.11 6.49
CA PRO A 123 -7.73 13.39 5.78
C PRO A 123 -7.12 13.33 4.36
N TYR A 124 -6.87 12.13 3.84
CA TYR A 124 -6.28 11.91 2.53
C TYR A 124 -6.72 10.57 1.92
N LYS A 125 -6.51 10.45 0.61
CA LYS A 125 -6.73 9.22 -0.15
C LYS A 125 -5.54 8.96 -1.09
N GLY A 126 -5.04 7.73 -1.11
CA GLY A 126 -3.84 7.37 -1.86
C GLY A 126 -4.15 6.49 -3.07
N PHE A 127 -3.53 6.77 -4.20
CA PHE A 127 -3.69 6.02 -5.44
C PHE A 127 -2.34 5.56 -5.98
N PHE A 128 -2.30 4.38 -6.62
CA PHE A 128 -1.09 3.85 -7.24
C PHE A 128 -0.91 4.30 -8.69
N ASN A 129 -1.98 4.81 -9.31
CA ASN A 129 -2.01 5.35 -10.67
C ASN A 129 -2.49 6.81 -10.60
N PRO A 130 -1.75 7.77 -11.19
CA PRO A 130 -2.16 9.18 -11.16
C PRO A 130 -3.50 9.45 -11.83
N ASP A 131 -3.91 8.67 -12.84
CA ASP A 131 -5.18 8.87 -13.54
C ASP A 131 -6.41 8.53 -12.68
N GLU A 132 -6.19 7.87 -11.54
CA GLU A 132 -7.23 7.52 -10.57
C GLU A 132 -7.26 8.46 -9.37
N ALA A 133 -6.27 9.36 -9.24
CA ALA A 133 -6.16 10.36 -8.19
C ALA A 133 -7.07 11.55 -8.49
#